data_AF-A0A800UGG0-F1
#
_entry.id   AF-A0A800UGG0-F1
#
_cell.length_a   1.000
_cell.length_b   1.000
_cell.length_c   1.000
_cell.angle_alpha   90.00
_cell.angle_beta   90.00
_cell.angle_gamma   90.00
#
_symmetry.space_group_name_H-M   'P 1'
#
loop_
_entity.id
_entity.type
_entity.pdbx_description
1 polymer ?
#
loop_
_entity_poly.entity_id
_entity_poly.type
_entity_poly.pdbx_seq_one_letter_code
_entity_poly.pdbx_strand_id
1 'polypeptide(L)'
;MGAKTTISIIKADIGSAPGHRKVPQELLDICSTNLTEGEKSGLLIDSYVTRCGDDISLIMTHDMGVNAEPIHALAWDTFKEAADAAKKKRYYGAGQDLLSDSFSGNVKGMGPGSAEFEIEERESEPIVIFMMDKTEPASFNLPFYKIFADPFGTAGLVIDTKMHDGFVFRVLDVYANKTIKLKAPEELYDLLAVIGIKSKFCVESVAKKSGEPAGVVSTSKLSLIAGKYVGKDDPVAMVRCQSGFPAVGEVLDAFAFPYLVAGWMRGSHNGPLMPVSLKDANPTRFDGPPRVASLGFQLNDGMLEEPCDMFEDPAFDHARAKANEIADYMRRHGPFQPHLLDEKELEYTTLPQILERLESRFE
;
A
#
# COMPACT_ATOMS: atom_id res chain seq x y z
N MET A 1 -22.30 10.06 -21.63
CA MET A 1 -21.10 9.65 -20.89
C MET A 1 -21.01 10.61 -19.73
N GLY A 2 -21.12 10.13 -18.50
CA GLY A 2 -20.97 10.96 -17.31
C GLY A 2 -19.56 11.55 -17.22
N ALA A 3 -19.39 12.55 -16.36
CA ALA A 3 -18.08 13.06 -16.00
C ALA A 3 -17.27 11.92 -15.34
N LYS A 4 -15.98 11.84 -15.68
CA LYS A 4 -15.07 10.86 -15.10
C LYS A 4 -14.27 11.50 -13.99
N THR A 5 -14.12 10.76 -12.90
CA THR A 5 -13.29 11.14 -11.75
C THR A 5 -12.16 10.15 -11.63
N THR A 6 -10.95 10.68 -11.47
CA THR A 6 -9.76 9.92 -11.11
C THR A 6 -9.48 10.13 -9.64
N ILE A 7 -9.18 9.03 -8.95
CA ILE A 7 -8.68 9.04 -7.58
C ILE A 7 -7.27 8.49 -7.61
N SER A 8 -6.32 9.31 -7.15
CA SER A 8 -4.90 8.98 -7.11
C SER A 8 -4.41 9.04 -5.67
N ILE A 9 -3.83 7.93 -5.21
CA ILE A 9 -3.06 7.89 -3.97
C ILE A 9 -1.59 7.82 -4.35
N ILE A 10 -0.84 8.86 -4.04
CA ILE A 10 0.61 8.89 -4.23
C ILE A 10 1.28 9.01 -2.86
N LYS A 11 2.23 8.12 -2.58
CA LYS A 11 2.90 8.05 -1.28
C LYS A 11 4.42 8.17 -1.39
N ALA A 12 5.07 8.61 -0.31
CA ALA A 12 6.53 8.56 -0.16
C ALA A 12 6.96 8.68 1.32
N ASP A 13 8.07 8.03 1.69
CA ASP A 13 8.88 8.38 2.87
C ASP A 13 9.83 9.53 2.51
N ILE A 14 9.59 10.68 3.13
CA ILE A 14 10.40 11.90 2.96
C ILE A 14 11.14 12.32 4.23
N GLY A 15 11.05 11.51 5.29
CA GLY A 15 11.72 11.75 6.56
C GLY A 15 10.81 11.64 7.78
N SER A 16 11.40 11.15 8.87
CA SER A 16 10.66 10.75 10.08
C SER A 16 11.40 11.04 11.39
N ALA A 17 10.67 11.01 12.51
CA ALA A 17 11.23 11.26 13.83
C ALA A 17 10.57 10.46 14.99
N PRO A 18 11.37 9.94 15.93
CA PRO A 18 12.77 9.55 15.78
C PRO A 18 12.90 8.25 14.97
N GLY A 19 13.90 8.18 14.07
CA GLY A 19 14.04 7.04 13.17
C GLY A 19 12.77 6.80 12.32
N HIS A 20 12.63 5.58 11.81
CA HIS A 20 11.51 5.12 10.98
C HIS A 20 10.21 4.87 11.75
N ARG A 21 9.72 5.89 12.47
CA ARG A 21 8.58 5.76 13.40
C ARG A 21 7.35 6.56 12.98
N LYS A 22 7.54 7.85 12.72
CA LYS A 22 6.43 8.78 12.54
C LYS A 22 6.84 9.97 11.69
N VAL A 23 6.01 10.32 10.71
CA VAL A 23 6.07 11.61 10.02
C VAL A 23 5.79 12.76 11.01
N PRO A 24 6.68 13.76 11.11
CA PRO A 24 6.43 14.99 11.86
C PRO A 24 5.29 15.81 11.28
N GLN A 25 4.46 16.42 12.13
CA GLN A 25 3.28 17.17 11.69
C GLN A 25 3.61 18.28 10.68
N GLU A 26 4.74 18.98 10.85
CA GLU A 26 5.14 20.05 9.94
C GLU A 26 5.32 19.58 8.48
N LEU A 27 5.67 18.31 8.25
CA LEU A 27 5.78 17.77 6.90
C LEU A 27 4.40 17.49 6.28
N LEU A 28 3.44 17.04 7.09
CA LEU A 28 2.05 16.87 6.67
C LEU A 28 1.39 18.21 6.35
N ASP A 29 1.69 19.24 7.15
CA ASP A 29 1.15 20.59 6.96
C ASP A 29 1.65 21.23 5.65
N ILE A 30 2.94 21.01 5.30
CA ILE A 30 3.48 21.42 3.98
C ILE A 30 2.73 20.71 2.85
N CYS A 31 2.57 19.38 2.97
CA CYS A 31 1.86 18.61 1.95
C CYS A 31 0.41 19.10 1.78
N SER A 32 -0.31 19.31 2.89
CA SER A 32 -1.68 19.80 2.86
C SER A 32 -1.77 21.18 2.24
N THR A 33 -0.83 22.08 2.55
CA THR A 33 -0.80 23.43 1.95
C THR A 33 -0.65 23.35 0.43
N ASN A 34 0.25 22.51 -0.06
CA ASN A 34 0.52 22.37 -1.49
C ASN A 34 -0.65 21.75 -2.26
N LEU A 35 -1.34 20.75 -1.69
CA LEU A 35 -2.52 20.18 -2.33
C LEU A 35 -3.70 21.17 -2.35
N THR A 36 -3.89 21.96 -1.29
CA THR A 36 -4.88 23.05 -1.28
C THR A 36 -4.60 24.13 -2.33
N GLU A 37 -3.33 24.42 -2.65
CA GLU A 37 -3.00 25.28 -3.80
C GLU A 37 -3.31 24.57 -5.14
N GLY A 38 -3.14 23.25 -5.21
CA GLY A 38 -3.60 22.42 -6.33
C GLY A 38 -5.11 22.53 -6.57
N GLU A 39 -5.92 22.45 -5.51
CA GLU A 39 -7.37 22.67 -5.56
C GLU A 39 -7.73 24.09 -6.04
N LYS A 40 -7.11 25.12 -5.46
CA LYS A 40 -7.36 26.53 -5.85
C LYS A 40 -7.02 26.82 -7.31
N SER A 41 -6.01 26.14 -7.84
CA SER A 41 -5.61 26.26 -9.25
C SER A 41 -6.55 25.52 -10.21
N GLY A 42 -7.46 24.68 -9.69
CA GLY A 42 -8.32 23.80 -10.47
C GLY A 42 -7.61 22.56 -11.01
N LEU A 43 -6.39 22.27 -10.54
CA LEU A 43 -5.66 21.05 -10.92
C LEU A 43 -6.22 19.82 -10.20
N LEU A 44 -6.67 20.00 -8.96
CA LEU A 44 -7.37 19.00 -8.15
C LEU A 44 -8.82 19.43 -7.96
N ILE A 45 -9.71 18.45 -7.81
CA ILE A 45 -11.07 18.66 -7.33
C ILE A 45 -11.03 18.77 -5.79
N ASP A 46 -10.43 17.78 -5.14
CA ASP A 46 -10.29 17.71 -3.68
C ASP A 46 -9.05 16.89 -3.29
N SER A 47 -8.64 16.99 -2.03
CA SER A 47 -7.49 16.25 -1.51
C SER A 47 -7.54 15.95 -0.02
N TYR A 48 -6.79 14.92 0.39
CA TYR A 48 -6.58 14.57 1.78
C TYR A 48 -5.15 14.09 2.00
N VAL A 49 -4.50 14.61 3.05
CA VAL A 49 -3.13 14.24 3.43
C VAL A 49 -3.15 13.46 4.73
N THR A 50 -2.51 12.29 4.72
CA THR A 50 -2.36 11.45 5.91
C THR A 50 -1.08 10.64 5.85
N ARG A 51 -0.91 9.70 6.78
CA ARG A 51 0.27 8.83 6.87
C ARG A 51 0.00 7.52 7.58
N CYS A 52 0.81 6.52 7.27
CA CYS A 52 0.98 5.32 8.10
C CYS A 52 2.46 5.23 8.46
N GLY A 53 2.79 5.34 9.74
CA GLY A 53 4.21 5.36 10.16
C GLY A 53 4.97 6.56 9.62
N ASP A 54 6.06 6.32 8.88
CA ASP A 54 6.92 7.31 8.22
C ASP A 54 6.55 7.59 6.74
N ASP A 55 5.56 6.90 6.17
CA ASP A 55 5.06 7.18 4.82
C ASP A 55 3.94 8.21 4.81
N ILE A 56 4.11 9.27 4.03
CA ILE A 56 3.05 10.23 3.72
C ILE A 56 2.23 9.69 2.55
N SER A 57 0.90 9.81 2.62
CA SER A 57 -0.03 9.53 1.52
C SER A 57 -0.78 10.80 1.14
N LEU A 58 -0.67 11.16 -0.15
CA LEU A 58 -1.42 12.23 -0.81
C LEU A 58 -2.58 11.57 -1.54
N ILE A 59 -3.80 11.74 -1.04
CA ILE A 59 -5.03 11.27 -1.66
C ILE A 59 -5.60 12.45 -2.44
N MET A 60 -5.79 12.29 -3.74
CA MET A 60 -6.17 13.37 -4.65
C MET A 60 -7.29 12.89 -5.57
N THR A 61 -8.26 13.77 -5.83
CA THR A 61 -9.29 13.56 -6.85
C THR A 61 -9.15 14.61 -7.96
N HIS A 62 -9.33 14.21 -9.21
CA HIS A 62 -9.17 15.07 -10.39
C HIS A 62 -9.82 14.44 -11.63
N ASP A 63 -9.91 15.16 -12.74
CA ASP A 63 -10.49 14.68 -14.02
C ASP A 63 -9.44 14.42 -15.12
N MET A 64 -8.15 14.45 -14.75
CA MET A 64 -7.01 14.32 -15.69
C MET A 64 -6.66 12.89 -16.16
N GLY A 65 -7.32 11.86 -15.61
CA GLY A 65 -7.04 10.46 -15.91
C GLY A 65 -5.83 9.87 -15.17
N VAL A 66 -5.67 8.53 -15.24
CA VAL A 66 -4.56 7.82 -14.58
C VAL A 66 -3.20 8.16 -15.21
N ASN A 67 -2.15 8.19 -14.40
CA ASN A 67 -0.78 8.58 -14.79
C ASN A 67 -0.67 10.00 -15.39
N ALA A 68 -1.57 10.91 -15.00
CA ALA A 68 -1.55 12.29 -15.48
C ALA A 68 -0.29 13.03 -14.99
N GLU A 69 0.55 13.46 -15.93
CA GLU A 69 1.82 14.14 -15.63
C GLU A 69 1.66 15.33 -14.67
N PRO A 70 0.68 16.24 -14.82
CA PRO A 70 0.50 17.36 -13.90
C PRO A 70 0.22 16.94 -12.45
N ILE A 71 -0.52 15.85 -12.24
CA ILE A 71 -0.85 15.33 -10.91
C ILE A 71 0.38 14.71 -10.24
N HIS A 72 1.12 13.92 -11.01
CA HIS A 72 2.39 13.35 -10.53
C HIS A 72 3.45 14.42 -10.27
N ALA A 73 3.50 15.49 -11.07
CA ALA A 73 4.39 16.62 -10.86
C ALA A 73 4.05 17.35 -9.56
N LEU A 74 2.75 17.64 -9.31
CA LEU A 74 2.29 18.22 -8.05
C LEU A 74 2.73 17.39 -6.84
N ALA A 75 2.50 16.08 -6.87
CA ALA A 75 2.91 15.18 -5.79
C ALA A 75 4.43 15.18 -5.59
N TRP A 76 5.19 15.08 -6.68
CA TRP A 76 6.66 15.09 -6.65
C TRP A 76 7.23 16.37 -6.05
N ASP A 77 6.75 17.53 -6.51
CA ASP A 77 7.21 18.83 -6.02
C ASP A 77 6.83 19.03 -4.55
N THR A 78 5.64 18.56 -4.16
CA THR A 78 5.20 18.53 -2.76
C THR A 78 6.13 17.71 -1.87
N PHE A 79 6.49 16.50 -2.30
CA PHE A 79 7.44 15.66 -1.56
C PHE A 79 8.84 16.28 -1.50
N LYS A 80 9.31 16.93 -2.57
CA LYS A 80 10.61 17.62 -2.59
C LYS A 80 10.66 18.75 -1.57
N GLU A 81 9.62 19.59 -1.52
CA GLU A 81 9.57 20.71 -0.57
C GLU A 81 9.58 20.20 0.88
N ALA A 82 8.74 19.21 1.18
CA ALA A 82 8.68 18.62 2.50
C ALA A 82 9.98 17.87 2.87
N ALA A 83 10.65 17.21 1.91
CA ALA A 83 11.97 16.61 2.11
C ALA A 83 13.04 17.67 2.43
N ASP A 84 12.98 18.85 1.80
CA ASP A 84 13.90 19.95 2.11
C ASP A 84 13.67 20.54 3.51
N ALA A 85 12.43 20.59 3.99
CA ALA A 85 12.12 20.89 5.38
C ALA A 85 12.69 19.81 6.34
N ALA A 86 12.52 18.52 5.99
CA ALA A 86 13.07 17.41 6.76
C ALA A 86 14.60 17.46 6.87
N LYS A 87 15.30 17.81 5.78
CA LYS A 87 16.77 18.00 5.76
C LYS A 87 17.21 19.12 6.70
N LYS A 88 16.52 20.27 6.69
CA LYS A 88 16.84 21.42 7.58
C LYS A 88 16.75 21.04 9.05
N LYS A 89 15.81 20.16 9.40
CA LYS A 89 15.56 19.68 10.77
C LYS A 89 16.38 18.45 11.14
N ARG A 90 17.08 17.86 10.16
CA ARG A 90 17.85 16.61 10.29
C ARG A 90 16.99 15.45 10.75
N TYR A 91 15.76 15.38 10.23
CA TYR A 91 14.94 14.18 10.39
C TYR A 91 15.61 12.98 9.73
N TYR A 92 15.34 11.81 10.29
CA TYR A 92 15.94 10.56 9.79
C TYR A 92 15.30 10.21 8.45
N GLY A 93 16.09 9.70 7.50
CA GLY A 93 15.55 9.36 6.17
C GLY A 93 15.06 10.56 5.35
N ALA A 94 15.61 11.77 5.56
CA ALA A 94 15.14 12.95 4.82
C ALA A 94 15.27 12.77 3.29
N GLY A 95 14.13 12.71 2.58
CA GLY A 95 14.05 12.44 1.15
C GLY A 95 14.33 10.99 0.74
N GLN A 96 14.09 10.01 1.62
CA GLN A 96 14.45 8.61 1.42
C GLN A 96 13.92 7.99 0.12
N ASP A 97 12.66 8.23 -0.20
CA ASP A 97 12.02 7.68 -1.40
C ASP A 97 12.21 8.56 -2.64
N LEU A 98 12.99 9.65 -2.58
CA LEU A 98 13.27 10.48 -3.76
C LEU A 98 14.53 9.95 -4.47
N LEU A 99 14.37 8.86 -5.21
CA LEU A 99 15.49 8.12 -5.83
C LEU A 99 16.02 8.76 -7.14
N SER A 100 15.36 9.81 -7.63
CA SER A 100 15.77 10.57 -8.82
C SER A 100 15.99 12.04 -8.48
N ASP A 101 16.99 12.65 -9.11
CA ASP A 101 17.26 14.08 -8.96
C ASP A 101 16.21 14.95 -9.70
N SER A 102 15.62 14.44 -10.78
CA SER A 102 14.68 15.17 -11.65
C SER A 102 13.42 14.37 -11.99
N PHE A 103 12.29 15.07 -12.14
CA PHE A 103 10.99 14.50 -12.53
C PHE A 103 10.97 14.00 -13.97
N SER A 104 10.35 12.83 -14.21
CA SER A 104 10.32 12.16 -15.52
C SER A 104 8.90 11.77 -15.95
N GLY A 105 7.95 12.71 -15.88
CA GLY A 105 6.58 12.57 -16.37
C GLY A 105 5.61 11.86 -15.41
N ASN A 106 6.05 10.81 -14.71
CA ASN A 106 5.29 10.22 -13.59
C ASN A 106 6.25 9.67 -12.51
N VAL A 107 5.71 9.39 -11.32
CA VAL A 107 6.52 8.95 -10.17
C VAL A 107 6.91 7.47 -10.18
N LYS A 108 6.38 6.65 -11.09
CA LYS A 108 6.72 5.22 -11.15
C LYS A 108 8.16 5.07 -11.60
N GLY A 109 8.95 4.30 -10.84
CA GLY A 109 10.38 4.20 -11.10
C GLY A 109 11.22 5.35 -10.51
N MET A 110 10.59 6.32 -9.86
CA MET A 110 11.29 7.43 -9.21
C MET A 110 11.39 7.29 -7.68
N GLY A 111 10.69 6.30 -7.14
CA GLY A 111 10.61 5.99 -5.72
C GLY A 111 9.18 6.02 -5.17
N PRO A 112 8.42 7.13 -5.29
CA PRO A 112 7.06 7.19 -4.76
C PRO A 112 6.14 6.07 -5.29
N GLY A 113 5.30 5.54 -4.40
CA GLY A 113 4.27 4.57 -4.74
C GLY A 113 3.02 5.27 -5.28
N SER A 114 2.29 4.63 -6.19
CA SER A 114 1.05 5.19 -6.74
C SER A 114 0.00 4.10 -6.99
N ALA A 115 -1.24 4.36 -6.57
CA ALA A 115 -2.41 3.52 -6.80
C ALA A 115 -3.57 4.41 -7.26
N GLU A 116 -4.10 4.15 -8.46
CA GLU A 116 -5.01 5.08 -9.15
C GLU A 116 -6.14 4.37 -9.88
N PHE A 117 -7.30 5.01 -9.92
CA PHE A 117 -8.42 4.62 -10.77
C PHE A 117 -9.06 5.81 -11.45
N GLU A 118 -9.40 5.67 -12.73
CA GLU A 118 -10.36 6.53 -13.42
C GLU A 118 -11.71 5.81 -13.50
N ILE A 119 -12.78 6.45 -13.03
CA ILE A 119 -14.13 5.89 -12.95
C ILE A 119 -15.18 6.88 -13.44
N GLU A 120 -16.33 6.34 -13.86
CA GLU A 120 -17.59 7.09 -13.85
C GLU A 120 -18.23 6.86 -12.47
N GLU A 121 -18.45 7.92 -11.72
CA GLU A 121 -19.01 7.84 -10.36
C GLU A 121 -20.42 7.22 -10.41
N ARG A 122 -20.66 6.26 -9.51
CA ARG A 122 -22.00 5.69 -9.28
C ARG A 122 -22.86 6.70 -8.52
N GLU A 123 -24.17 6.45 -8.48
CA GLU A 123 -25.12 7.23 -7.65
C GLU A 123 -24.66 7.39 -6.19
N SER A 124 -24.01 6.35 -5.65
CA SER A 124 -23.23 6.44 -4.43
C SER A 124 -21.94 5.67 -4.64
N GLU A 125 -20.81 6.37 -4.44
CA GLU A 125 -19.47 5.86 -4.69
C GLU A 125 -18.64 5.81 -3.39
N PRO A 126 -18.90 4.83 -2.50
CA PRO A 126 -18.06 4.62 -1.32
C PRO A 126 -16.76 3.91 -1.71
N ILE A 127 -15.65 4.44 -1.21
CA ILE A 127 -14.31 3.89 -1.39
C ILE A 127 -13.62 3.67 -0.05
N VAL A 128 -12.77 2.65 0.03
CA VAL A 128 -11.93 2.36 1.18
C VAL A 128 -10.48 2.35 0.73
N ILE A 129 -9.66 3.15 1.40
CA ILE A 129 -8.23 3.33 1.15
C ILE A 129 -7.46 2.63 2.27
N PHE A 130 -6.34 2.02 1.89
CA PHE A 130 -5.42 1.34 2.79
C PHE A 130 -4.01 1.89 2.60
N MET A 131 -3.30 2.06 3.72
CA MET A 131 -1.92 2.48 3.75
C MET A 131 -1.17 1.53 4.68
N MET A 132 -0.11 0.90 4.18
CA MET A 132 0.72 0.02 4.99
C MET A 132 2.09 0.64 5.24
N ASP A 133 2.67 0.29 6.38
CA ASP A 133 4.05 0.61 6.70
C ASP A 133 4.77 -0.62 7.27
N LYS A 134 6.06 -0.68 6.99
CA LYS A 134 7.03 -1.71 7.31
C LYS A 134 6.75 -3.02 6.56
N THR A 135 6.33 -2.94 5.31
CA THR A 135 6.02 -4.11 4.48
C THR A 135 6.19 -3.88 2.97
N GLU A 136 5.69 -4.80 2.15
CA GLU A 136 5.81 -4.78 0.68
C GLU A 136 4.45 -4.92 -0.04
N PRO A 137 4.33 -4.49 -1.31
CA PRO A 137 3.11 -4.56 -2.12
C PRO A 137 2.37 -5.90 -2.08
N ALA A 138 3.11 -7.00 -2.14
CA ALA A 138 2.52 -8.34 -2.14
C ALA A 138 1.78 -8.70 -0.84
N SER A 139 1.91 -7.88 0.20
CA SER A 139 1.08 -7.99 1.41
C SER A 139 -0.40 -7.87 1.09
N PHE A 140 -0.78 -7.05 0.10
CA PHE A 140 -2.17 -6.97 -0.33
C PHE A 140 -2.71 -8.22 -1.04
N ASN A 141 -1.87 -9.20 -1.44
CA ASN A 141 -2.31 -10.39 -2.16
C ASN A 141 -3.39 -11.18 -1.40
N LEU A 142 -3.15 -11.48 -0.12
CA LEU A 142 -4.11 -12.26 0.67
C LEU A 142 -5.41 -11.48 0.95
N PRO A 143 -5.38 -10.22 1.41
CA PRO A 143 -6.60 -9.44 1.56
C PRO A 143 -7.36 -9.29 0.25
N PHE A 144 -6.71 -8.94 -0.87
CA PHE A 144 -7.41 -8.77 -2.14
C PHE A 144 -8.02 -10.09 -2.65
N TYR A 145 -7.33 -11.22 -2.47
CA TYR A 145 -7.94 -12.52 -2.71
C TYR A 145 -9.20 -12.71 -1.87
N LYS A 146 -9.14 -12.42 -0.56
CA LYS A 146 -10.30 -12.57 0.32
C LYS A 146 -11.48 -11.69 -0.09
N ILE A 147 -11.19 -10.42 -0.35
CA ILE A 147 -12.18 -9.41 -0.72
C ILE A 147 -12.93 -9.80 -2.01
N PHE A 148 -12.22 -10.30 -3.01
CA PHE A 148 -12.78 -10.46 -4.36
C PHE A 148 -12.99 -11.91 -4.81
N ALA A 149 -12.51 -12.91 -4.07
CA ALA A 149 -12.59 -14.31 -4.51
C ALA A 149 -12.88 -15.33 -3.39
N ASP A 150 -12.82 -14.94 -2.11
CA ASP A 150 -13.12 -15.86 -1.00
C ASP A 150 -14.57 -15.70 -0.52
N PRO A 151 -15.47 -16.67 -0.79
CA PRO A 151 -16.85 -16.59 -0.33
C PRO A 151 -17.01 -16.69 1.21
N PHE A 152 -15.95 -17.05 1.95
CA PHE A 152 -15.97 -17.04 3.42
C PHE A 152 -15.79 -15.63 4.01
N GLY A 153 -15.11 -14.73 3.29
CA GLY A 153 -14.96 -13.32 3.68
C GLY A 153 -15.97 -12.40 2.98
N THR A 154 -16.30 -12.70 1.72
CA THR A 154 -17.23 -11.91 0.90
C THR A 154 -18.47 -12.73 0.55
N ALA A 155 -19.48 -12.66 1.42
CA ALA A 155 -20.75 -13.35 1.24
C ALA A 155 -21.46 -12.96 -0.06
N GLY A 156 -21.28 -11.72 -0.54
CA GLY A 156 -21.85 -11.21 -1.79
C GLY A 156 -21.54 -12.07 -3.01
N LEU A 157 -20.39 -12.76 -3.05
CA LEU A 157 -20.04 -13.70 -4.14
C LEU A 157 -21.06 -14.86 -4.27
N VAL A 158 -21.72 -15.22 -3.16
CA VAL A 158 -22.69 -16.32 -3.09
C VAL A 158 -24.12 -15.80 -3.17
N ILE A 159 -24.43 -14.71 -2.48
CA ILE A 159 -25.83 -14.28 -2.25
C ILE A 159 -26.25 -13.04 -3.07
N ASP A 160 -25.31 -12.26 -3.63
CA ASP A 160 -25.62 -11.14 -4.50
C ASP A 160 -25.41 -11.51 -5.97
N THR A 161 -26.52 -11.58 -6.71
CA THR A 161 -26.53 -11.82 -8.16
C THR A 161 -25.66 -10.87 -8.97
N LYS A 162 -25.40 -9.64 -8.50
CA LYS A 162 -24.53 -8.65 -9.17
C LYS A 162 -23.03 -8.93 -9.02
N MET A 163 -22.67 -9.81 -8.09
CA MET A 163 -21.29 -10.23 -7.80
C MET A 163 -21.00 -11.68 -8.19
N HIS A 164 -22.04 -12.47 -8.50
CA HIS A 164 -21.94 -13.90 -8.74
C HIS A 164 -21.01 -14.28 -9.92
N ASP A 165 -20.87 -13.40 -10.90
CA ASP A 165 -19.94 -13.59 -12.01
C ASP A 165 -18.46 -13.57 -11.58
N GLY A 166 -18.15 -12.97 -10.43
CA GLY A 166 -16.80 -12.85 -9.90
C GLY A 166 -15.96 -11.71 -10.52
N PHE A 167 -14.65 -11.81 -10.35
CA PHE A 167 -13.70 -10.72 -10.59
C PHE A 167 -12.48 -11.19 -11.39
N VAL A 168 -11.77 -10.23 -11.99
CA VAL A 168 -10.53 -10.44 -12.76
C VAL A 168 -9.37 -9.78 -12.02
N PHE A 169 -8.39 -10.58 -11.64
CA PHE A 169 -7.16 -10.15 -10.99
C PHE A 169 -6.08 -9.91 -12.04
N ARG A 170 -5.51 -8.72 -12.06
CA ARG A 170 -4.30 -8.41 -12.81
C ARG A 170 -3.11 -8.52 -11.87
N VAL A 171 -2.23 -9.50 -12.13
CA VAL A 171 -1.09 -9.82 -11.28
C VAL A 171 0.20 -9.47 -12.01
N LEU A 172 1.13 -8.80 -11.33
CA LEU A 172 2.46 -8.42 -11.80
C LEU A 172 3.50 -9.43 -11.33
N ASP A 173 4.27 -9.99 -12.27
CA ASP A 173 5.58 -10.60 -12.00
C ASP A 173 6.61 -9.47 -11.91
N VAL A 174 7.05 -9.17 -10.68
CA VAL A 174 7.92 -8.01 -10.43
C VAL A 174 9.30 -8.17 -11.08
N TYR A 175 9.80 -9.41 -11.19
CA TYR A 175 11.12 -9.66 -11.79
C TYR A 175 11.07 -9.66 -13.31
N ALA A 176 10.03 -10.27 -13.90
CA ALA A 176 9.89 -10.32 -15.35
C ALA A 176 9.30 -9.03 -15.94
N ASN A 177 8.75 -8.16 -15.10
CA ASN A 177 7.95 -6.99 -15.49
C ASN A 177 6.84 -7.37 -16.49
N LYS A 178 6.14 -8.46 -16.19
CA LYS A 178 5.05 -9.03 -17.01
C LYS A 178 3.81 -9.20 -16.18
N THR A 179 2.67 -9.12 -16.84
CA THR A 179 1.38 -9.13 -16.16
C THR A 179 0.47 -10.20 -16.73
N ILE A 180 -0.34 -10.79 -15.87
CA ILE A 180 -1.32 -11.82 -16.22
C ILE A 180 -2.69 -11.42 -15.67
N LYS A 181 -3.76 -11.78 -16.38
CA LYS A 181 -5.13 -11.62 -15.92
C LYS A 181 -5.69 -13.00 -15.60
N LEU A 182 -6.17 -13.20 -14.38
CA LEU A 182 -6.76 -14.45 -13.89
C LEU A 182 -8.16 -14.18 -13.35
N LYS A 183 -9.12 -15.02 -13.72
CA LYS A 183 -10.54 -14.84 -13.42
C LYS A 183 -10.96 -15.73 -12.27
N ALA A 184 -11.55 -15.15 -11.24
CA ALA A 184 -12.26 -15.90 -10.22
C ALA A 184 -13.75 -16.02 -10.59
N PRO A 185 -14.39 -17.17 -10.34
CA PRO A 185 -13.85 -18.34 -9.63
C PRO A 185 -13.14 -19.39 -10.51
N GLU A 186 -13.21 -19.31 -11.84
CA GLU A 186 -12.78 -20.37 -12.76
C GLU A 186 -11.26 -20.68 -12.74
N GLU A 187 -10.42 -19.71 -12.39
CA GLU A 187 -8.95 -19.82 -12.34
C GLU A 187 -8.43 -19.61 -10.89
N LEU A 188 -9.25 -19.92 -9.88
CA LEU A 188 -8.93 -19.66 -8.47
C LEU A 188 -7.61 -20.34 -8.02
N TYR A 189 -7.39 -21.59 -8.44
CA TYR A 189 -6.19 -22.33 -8.05
C TYR A 189 -4.94 -21.81 -8.76
N ASP A 190 -5.05 -21.41 -10.03
CA ASP A 190 -3.96 -20.78 -10.76
C ASP A 190 -3.62 -19.42 -10.14
N LEU A 191 -4.63 -18.64 -9.78
CA LEU A 191 -4.46 -17.38 -9.04
C LEU A 191 -3.69 -17.61 -7.74
N LEU A 192 -4.13 -18.55 -6.90
CA LEU A 192 -3.49 -18.86 -5.62
C LEU A 192 -2.06 -19.42 -5.79
N ALA A 193 -1.81 -20.24 -6.81
CA ALA A 193 -0.48 -20.75 -7.12
C ALA A 193 0.50 -19.61 -7.48
N VAL A 194 0.01 -18.53 -8.10
CA VAL A 194 0.79 -17.34 -8.45
C VAL A 194 0.94 -16.42 -7.23
N ILE A 195 -0.16 -15.87 -6.70
CA ILE A 195 -0.10 -14.82 -5.66
C ILE A 195 0.35 -15.32 -4.29
N GLY A 196 0.36 -16.64 -4.07
CA GLY A 196 0.94 -17.27 -2.88
C GLY A 196 2.46 -17.10 -2.79
N ILE A 197 3.15 -16.86 -3.91
CA ILE A 197 4.58 -16.56 -3.95
C ILE A 197 4.79 -15.04 -3.88
N LYS A 198 4.53 -14.49 -2.67
CA LYS A 198 4.56 -13.03 -2.40
C LYS A 198 5.89 -12.34 -2.75
N SER A 199 7.00 -13.08 -2.70
CA SER A 199 8.33 -12.57 -3.08
C SER A 199 8.40 -12.06 -4.52
N LYS A 200 7.55 -12.63 -5.39
CA LYS A 200 7.62 -12.49 -6.84
C LYS A 200 6.37 -11.88 -7.47
N PHE A 201 5.18 -12.26 -7.00
CA PHE A 201 3.94 -11.85 -7.63
C PHE A 201 3.14 -10.92 -6.73
N CYS A 202 2.67 -9.82 -7.31
CA CYS A 202 1.83 -8.84 -6.62
C CYS A 202 0.54 -8.63 -7.39
N VAL A 203 -0.61 -8.63 -6.71
CA VAL A 203 -1.85 -8.11 -7.28
C VAL A 203 -1.64 -6.62 -7.55
N GLU A 204 -1.86 -6.18 -8.79
CA GLU A 204 -1.78 -4.76 -9.18
C GLU A 204 -3.17 -4.13 -9.22
N SER A 205 -4.15 -4.86 -9.74
CA SER A 205 -5.53 -4.40 -9.78
C SER A 205 -6.53 -5.55 -9.88
N VAL A 206 -7.76 -5.26 -9.51
CA VAL A 206 -8.93 -6.12 -9.64
C VAL A 206 -10.03 -5.33 -10.33
N ALA A 207 -10.73 -5.98 -11.26
CA ALA A 207 -11.86 -5.43 -11.97
C ALA A 207 -13.02 -6.43 -11.97
N LYS A 208 -14.26 -5.94 -12.15
CA LYS A 208 -15.37 -6.81 -12.51
C LYS A 208 -15.10 -7.45 -13.87
N LYS A 209 -15.76 -8.57 -14.17
CA LYS A 209 -15.70 -9.17 -15.52
C LYS A 209 -16.26 -8.25 -16.63
N SER A 210 -17.09 -7.28 -16.27
CA SER A 210 -17.53 -6.19 -17.15
C SER A 210 -16.40 -5.22 -17.55
N GLY A 211 -15.27 -5.23 -16.84
CA GLY A 211 -14.13 -4.33 -17.03
C GLY A 211 -14.14 -3.15 -16.06
N GLU A 212 -15.17 -2.98 -15.23
CA GLU A 212 -15.23 -1.90 -14.25
C GLU A 212 -14.14 -2.07 -13.17
N PRO A 213 -13.34 -1.02 -12.86
CA PRO A 213 -12.32 -1.09 -11.83
C PRO A 213 -12.93 -1.36 -10.45
N ALA A 214 -12.28 -2.21 -9.63
CA ALA A 214 -12.79 -2.63 -8.32
C ALA A 214 -11.77 -2.43 -7.17
N GLY A 215 -10.51 -2.84 -7.33
CA GLY A 215 -9.43 -2.55 -6.38
C GLY A 215 -8.06 -2.32 -7.05
N VAL A 216 -7.22 -1.44 -6.51
CA VAL A 216 -5.89 -1.09 -7.05
C VAL A 216 -4.86 -1.10 -5.93
N VAL A 217 -3.63 -1.53 -6.23
CA VAL A 217 -2.49 -1.60 -5.32
C VAL A 217 -1.29 -0.89 -5.95
N SER A 218 -0.52 -0.16 -5.15
CA SER A 218 0.78 0.38 -5.60
C SER A 218 1.82 -0.74 -5.65
N THR A 219 2.33 -1.06 -6.84
CA THR A 219 3.23 -2.20 -7.05
C THR A 219 4.68 -1.83 -7.39
N SER A 220 5.10 -0.59 -7.13
CA SER A 220 6.50 -0.18 -7.30
C SER A 220 7.41 -1.00 -6.36
N LYS A 221 8.42 -1.70 -6.89
CA LYS A 221 9.52 -2.30 -6.09
C LYS A 221 10.80 -1.46 -6.20
N LEU A 222 11.16 -0.74 -5.14
CA LEU A 222 12.34 0.12 -5.02
C LEU A 222 13.65 -0.64 -5.29
N SER A 223 13.70 -1.93 -4.90
CA SER A 223 14.83 -2.85 -5.17
C SER A 223 15.29 -2.83 -6.62
N LEU A 224 14.31 -2.98 -7.52
CA LEU A 224 14.54 -3.26 -8.92
C LEU A 224 14.86 -1.97 -9.68
N ILE A 225 14.42 -0.83 -9.14
CA ILE A 225 14.65 0.50 -9.68
C ILE A 225 16.10 0.95 -9.44
N ALA A 226 16.63 0.75 -8.23
CA ALA A 226 17.93 1.30 -7.85
C ALA A 226 19.14 0.35 -8.07
N GLY A 227 18.93 -0.89 -8.54
CA GLY A 227 19.99 -1.90 -8.71
C GLY A 227 20.70 -2.33 -7.40
N LYS A 228 20.29 -1.72 -6.28
CA LYS A 228 20.57 -1.95 -4.87
C LYS A 228 19.30 -1.54 -4.14
N TYR A 229 18.87 -2.29 -3.13
CA TYR A 229 17.62 -1.99 -2.42
C TYR A 229 17.76 -0.72 -1.57
N VAL A 230 16.80 0.21 -1.68
CA VAL A 230 16.74 1.48 -0.93
C VAL A 230 15.36 1.62 -0.28
N GLY A 231 15.22 1.24 0.99
CA GLY A 231 13.99 1.43 1.76
C GLY A 231 12.84 0.51 1.33
N LYS A 232 11.85 0.31 2.21
CA LYS A 232 10.69 -0.54 1.92
C LYS A 232 9.68 0.14 1.03
N ASP A 233 8.96 -0.67 0.27
CA ASP A 233 7.98 -0.20 -0.71
C ASP A 233 6.68 0.30 -0.07
N ASP A 234 6.35 -0.14 1.16
CA ASP A 234 5.27 0.34 2.04
C ASP A 234 3.96 0.69 1.30
N PRO A 235 3.18 -0.29 0.84
CA PRO A 235 2.20 -0.07 -0.21
C PRO A 235 0.93 0.68 0.24
N VAL A 236 0.30 1.35 -0.72
CA VAL A 236 -1.08 1.86 -0.64
C VAL A 236 -2.01 1.07 -1.55
N ALA A 237 -3.29 1.02 -1.20
CA ALA A 237 -4.32 0.40 -2.01
C ALA A 237 -5.67 1.10 -1.84
N MET A 238 -6.58 0.85 -2.76
CA MET A 238 -7.94 1.38 -2.73
C MET A 238 -8.94 0.36 -3.27
N VAL A 239 -10.13 0.32 -2.69
CA VAL A 239 -11.23 -0.59 -3.06
C VAL A 239 -12.53 0.20 -3.17
N ARG A 240 -13.24 0.03 -4.29
CA ARG A 240 -14.62 0.53 -4.47
C ARG A 240 -15.58 -0.46 -3.83
N CYS A 241 -16.57 0.06 -3.10
CA CYS A 241 -17.46 -0.76 -2.28
C CYS A 241 -18.92 -0.72 -2.75
N GLN A 242 -19.73 -1.68 -2.30
CA GLN A 242 -21.19 -1.75 -2.46
C GLN A 242 -21.71 -1.92 -3.90
N SER A 243 -23.01 -2.14 -4.06
CA SER A 243 -23.72 -2.11 -5.36
C SER A 243 -23.10 -2.99 -6.45
N GLY A 244 -22.85 -4.27 -6.13
CA GLY A 244 -22.20 -5.21 -7.04
C GLY A 244 -20.66 -5.21 -6.95
N PHE A 245 -20.11 -4.51 -5.95
CA PHE A 245 -18.76 -4.63 -5.42
C PHE A 245 -18.85 -5.08 -3.95
N PRO A 246 -17.77 -5.61 -3.34
CA PRO A 246 -17.77 -6.01 -1.94
C PRO A 246 -18.26 -4.88 -1.02
N ALA A 247 -19.07 -5.21 -0.02
CA ALA A 247 -19.51 -4.26 0.98
C ALA A 247 -18.32 -3.81 1.84
N VAL A 248 -18.41 -2.63 2.44
CA VAL A 248 -17.36 -2.09 3.33
C VAL A 248 -16.96 -3.12 4.41
N GLY A 249 -17.93 -3.79 5.05
CA GLY A 249 -17.64 -4.83 6.04
C GLY A 249 -16.88 -6.04 5.48
N GLU A 250 -17.17 -6.48 4.25
CA GLU A 250 -16.45 -7.58 3.58
C GLU A 250 -15.02 -7.16 3.24
N VAL A 251 -14.83 -5.90 2.83
CA VAL A 251 -13.51 -5.32 2.58
C VAL A 251 -12.67 -5.30 3.86
N LEU A 252 -13.26 -4.89 4.99
CA LEU A 252 -12.57 -4.78 6.28
C LEU A 252 -12.30 -6.15 6.93
N ASP A 253 -13.19 -7.13 6.77
CA ASP A 253 -13.04 -8.48 7.34
C ASP A 253 -11.79 -9.19 6.81
N ALA A 254 -11.38 -8.89 5.57
CA ALA A 254 -10.14 -9.39 4.98
C ALA A 254 -8.87 -9.04 5.78
N PHE A 255 -8.93 -8.01 6.64
CA PHE A 255 -7.84 -7.57 7.52
C PHE A 255 -8.02 -7.98 8.99
N ALA A 256 -9.12 -8.66 9.35
CA ALA A 256 -9.36 -9.12 10.73
C ALA A 256 -8.39 -10.23 11.18
N PHE A 257 -7.76 -10.94 10.24
CA PHE A 257 -6.69 -11.89 10.52
C PHE A 257 -5.31 -11.24 10.32
N PRO A 258 -4.49 -11.06 11.37
CA PRO A 258 -3.16 -10.47 11.25
C PRO A 258 -2.12 -11.47 10.72
N TYR A 259 -2.17 -11.75 9.42
CA TYR A 259 -1.27 -12.69 8.73
C TYR A 259 0.17 -12.16 8.66
N LEU A 260 1.13 -13.06 8.38
CA LEU A 260 2.54 -12.73 8.29
C LEU A 260 2.90 -12.09 6.94
N VAL A 261 3.42 -10.87 7.00
CA VAL A 261 3.92 -10.10 5.86
C VAL A 261 5.43 -9.95 5.93
N ALA A 262 6.07 -9.80 4.77
CA ALA A 262 7.51 -9.53 4.70
C ALA A 262 7.77 -8.03 4.93
N GLY A 263 8.93 -7.70 5.51
CA GLY A 263 9.34 -6.33 5.79
C GLY A 263 9.88 -6.18 7.21
N TRP A 264 9.09 -5.55 8.07
CA TRP A 264 9.36 -5.27 9.50
C TRP A 264 10.77 -4.68 9.74
N MET A 265 11.54 -5.11 10.74
CA MET A 265 12.89 -4.57 10.95
C MET A 265 13.78 -4.75 9.71
N ARG A 266 14.36 -3.65 9.20
CA ARG A 266 15.32 -3.64 8.07
C ARG A 266 14.84 -4.36 6.81
N GLY A 267 13.53 -4.44 6.59
CA GLY A 267 12.95 -5.14 5.43
C GLY A 267 13.44 -6.58 5.27
N SER A 268 13.72 -7.24 6.38
CA SER A 268 14.42 -8.53 6.40
C SER A 268 13.69 -9.57 7.24
N HIS A 269 12.47 -9.27 7.71
CA HIS A 269 11.74 -10.18 8.58
C HIS A 269 10.28 -10.37 8.18
N ASN A 270 9.73 -11.54 8.51
CA ASN A 270 8.30 -11.78 8.55
C ASN A 270 7.71 -11.33 9.90
N GLY A 271 6.60 -10.61 9.87
CA GLY A 271 5.85 -10.14 11.05
C GLY A 271 4.35 -10.04 10.81
N PRO A 272 3.52 -10.03 11.86
CA PRO A 272 2.07 -9.93 11.72
C PRO A 272 1.67 -8.51 11.28
N LEU A 273 0.86 -8.40 10.24
CA LEU A 273 0.26 -7.13 9.82
C LEU A 273 -0.83 -6.72 10.82
N MET A 274 -0.64 -5.59 11.49
CA MET A 274 -1.54 -5.11 12.53
C MET A 274 -2.48 -4.02 11.98
N PRO A 275 -3.81 -4.24 11.92
CA PRO A 275 -4.77 -3.19 11.62
C PRO A 275 -4.87 -2.20 12.78
N VAL A 276 -4.67 -0.92 12.49
CA VAL A 276 -4.62 0.14 13.51
C VAL A 276 -5.36 1.39 13.05
N SER A 277 -5.91 2.13 14.01
CA SER A 277 -6.35 3.50 13.78
C SER A 277 -5.18 4.40 13.36
N LEU A 278 -5.45 5.49 12.67
CA LEU A 278 -4.49 6.51 12.24
C LEU A 278 -3.65 7.05 13.40
N LYS A 279 -4.27 7.27 14.58
CA LYS A 279 -3.55 7.75 15.78
C LYS A 279 -2.45 6.77 16.21
N ASP A 280 -2.70 5.48 16.00
CA ASP A 280 -1.85 4.36 16.45
C ASP A 280 -0.92 3.83 15.36
N ALA A 281 -0.98 4.36 14.13
CA ALA A 281 -0.09 4.05 13.01
C ALA A 281 1.34 4.57 13.23
N ASN A 282 2.02 4.01 14.24
CA ASN A 282 3.37 4.36 14.69
C ASN A 282 4.15 3.08 15.03
N PRO A 283 4.95 2.53 14.10
CA PRO A 283 5.89 1.45 14.41
C PRO A 283 6.76 1.77 15.63
N THR A 284 7.05 0.76 16.45
CA THR A 284 7.84 0.94 17.67
C THR A 284 8.76 -0.26 17.92
N ARG A 285 8.28 -1.31 18.57
CA ARG A 285 9.07 -2.50 18.89
C ARG A 285 9.56 -3.12 17.59
N PHE A 286 10.89 -3.14 17.40
CA PHE A 286 11.55 -3.73 16.23
C PHE A 286 11.11 -3.06 14.92
N ASP A 287 10.92 -1.74 14.92
CA ASP A 287 10.42 -0.96 13.79
C ASP A 287 9.11 -1.55 13.23
N GLY A 288 8.18 -1.87 14.14
CA GLY A 288 6.88 -2.43 13.79
C GLY A 288 6.00 -2.74 15.01
N PRO A 289 5.25 -3.86 15.02
CA PRO A 289 4.99 -4.74 13.86
C PRO A 289 4.48 -3.96 12.65
N PRO A 290 4.52 -4.53 11.42
CA PRO A 290 3.94 -3.90 10.24
C PRO A 290 2.52 -3.40 10.49
N ARG A 291 2.19 -2.23 9.98
CA ARG A 291 0.91 -1.56 10.22
C ARG A 291 0.11 -1.48 8.95
N VAL A 292 -1.21 -1.57 9.08
CA VAL A 292 -2.15 -1.12 8.06
C VAL A 292 -3.15 -0.17 8.71
N ALA A 293 -3.26 1.04 8.15
CA ALA A 293 -4.30 2.00 8.47
C ALA A 293 -5.29 2.08 7.31
N SER A 294 -6.53 2.48 7.60
CA SER A 294 -7.57 2.56 6.57
C SER A 294 -8.49 3.75 6.77
N LEU A 295 -8.84 4.38 5.65
CA LEU A 295 -9.80 5.48 5.57
C LEU A 295 -10.92 5.15 4.58
N GLY A 296 -12.17 5.33 5.00
CA GLY A 296 -13.33 5.31 4.12
C GLY A 296 -13.72 6.71 3.71
N PHE A 297 -14.14 6.88 2.46
CA PHE A 297 -14.70 8.12 1.92
C PHE A 297 -15.96 7.83 1.13
N GLN A 298 -16.84 8.82 1.08
CA GLN A 298 -17.92 8.89 0.11
C GLN A 298 -17.52 9.90 -0.97
N LEU A 299 -17.50 9.49 -2.23
CA LEU A 299 -17.31 10.43 -3.33
C LEU A 299 -18.65 11.08 -3.71
N ASN A 300 -18.56 12.37 -4.04
CA ASN A 300 -19.66 13.21 -4.49
C ASN A 300 -19.14 14.26 -5.48
N ASP A 301 -19.25 13.98 -6.78
CA ASP A 301 -18.71 14.84 -7.85
C ASP A 301 -17.21 15.12 -7.67
N GLY A 302 -16.47 14.09 -7.29
CA GLY A 302 -15.03 14.14 -7.01
C GLY A 302 -14.65 14.66 -5.63
N MET A 303 -15.58 15.18 -4.83
CA MET A 303 -15.30 15.60 -3.45
C MET A 303 -15.11 14.38 -2.54
N LEU A 304 -14.14 14.46 -1.61
CA LEU A 304 -13.85 13.45 -0.60
C LEU A 304 -14.62 13.76 0.68
N GLU A 305 -15.87 13.28 0.77
CA GLU A 305 -16.71 13.52 1.94
C GLU A 305 -16.22 12.74 3.18
N GLU A 306 -16.21 13.44 4.32
CA GLU A 306 -15.82 13.02 5.68
C GLU A 306 -14.98 11.72 5.79
N PRO A 307 -13.66 11.80 6.07
CA PRO A 307 -12.85 10.61 6.28
C PRO A 307 -13.29 9.82 7.51
N CYS A 308 -13.48 8.50 7.35
CA CYS A 308 -13.77 7.59 8.45
C CYS A 308 -12.59 6.65 8.72
N ASP A 309 -12.06 6.63 9.95
CA ASP A 309 -11.03 5.65 10.35
C ASP A 309 -11.65 4.26 10.51
N MET A 310 -11.39 3.39 9.54
CA MET A 310 -12.08 2.11 9.42
C MET A 310 -11.59 1.05 10.43
N PHE A 311 -10.46 1.30 11.11
CA PHE A 311 -9.91 0.39 12.11
C PHE A 311 -9.94 0.96 13.54
N GLU A 312 -10.45 2.18 13.73
CA GLU A 312 -10.82 2.73 15.03
C GLU A 312 -12.13 2.11 15.56
N ASP A 313 -12.14 0.79 15.70
CA ASP A 313 -13.29 0.04 16.19
C ASP A 313 -12.87 -1.12 17.13
N PRO A 314 -13.64 -1.40 18.21
CA PRO A 314 -13.37 -2.53 19.10
C PRO A 314 -13.37 -3.91 18.44
N ALA A 315 -14.05 -4.11 17.31
CA ALA A 315 -14.03 -5.36 16.56
C ALA A 315 -12.61 -5.74 16.09
N PHE A 316 -11.73 -4.76 15.93
CA PHE A 316 -10.32 -4.99 15.58
C PHE A 316 -9.39 -5.13 16.80
N ASP A 317 -9.88 -5.01 18.04
CA ASP A 317 -9.06 -5.17 19.25
C ASP A 317 -8.45 -6.57 19.35
N HIS A 318 -9.24 -7.60 19.03
CA HIS A 318 -8.74 -8.98 19.03
C HIS A 318 -7.67 -9.19 17.95
N ALA A 319 -7.83 -8.60 16.76
CA ALA A 319 -6.82 -8.65 15.71
C ALA A 319 -5.50 -8.00 16.18
N ARG A 320 -5.58 -6.83 16.84
CA ARG A 320 -4.42 -6.15 17.43
C ARG A 320 -3.76 -6.96 18.55
N ALA A 321 -4.55 -7.54 19.44
CA ALA A 321 -4.04 -8.42 20.51
C ALA A 321 -3.32 -9.64 19.92
N LYS A 322 -3.94 -10.28 18.92
CA LYS A 322 -3.36 -11.42 18.21
C LYS A 322 -2.06 -11.08 17.49
N ALA A 323 -2.00 -9.92 16.84
CA ALA A 323 -0.78 -9.42 16.22
C ALA A 323 0.35 -9.24 17.25
N ASN A 324 0.06 -8.77 18.46
CA ASN A 324 1.07 -8.66 19.53
C ASN A 324 1.58 -10.03 20.00
N GLU A 325 0.69 -11.02 20.18
CA GLU A 325 1.09 -12.39 20.52
C GLU A 325 2.00 -13.00 19.45
N ILE A 326 1.60 -12.89 18.18
CA ILE A 326 2.38 -13.40 17.05
C ILE A 326 3.71 -12.66 16.94
N ALA A 327 3.72 -11.35 17.14
CA ALA A 327 4.95 -10.56 17.12
C ALA A 327 5.94 -11.05 18.18
N ASP A 328 5.49 -11.32 19.40
CA ASP A 328 6.35 -11.86 20.45
C ASP A 328 6.91 -13.25 20.08
N TYR A 329 6.03 -14.15 19.60
CA TYR A 329 6.42 -15.47 19.12
C TYR A 329 7.46 -15.41 18.00
N MET A 330 7.23 -14.61 16.96
CA MET A 330 8.14 -14.47 15.81
C MET A 330 9.50 -13.93 16.26
N ARG A 331 9.52 -12.91 17.13
CA ARG A 331 10.76 -12.31 17.64
C ARG A 331 11.66 -13.30 18.38
N ARG A 332 11.11 -14.37 18.97
CA ARG A 332 11.90 -15.41 19.68
C ARG A 332 12.69 -16.33 18.75
N HIS A 333 12.39 -16.33 17.45
CA HIS A 333 13.22 -17.05 16.46
C HIS A 333 14.57 -16.36 16.24
N GLY A 334 14.69 -15.04 16.51
CA GLY A 334 15.90 -14.29 16.22
C GLY A 334 16.23 -14.26 14.72
N PRO A 335 17.50 -14.31 14.31
CA PRO A 335 17.89 -14.22 12.90
C PRO A 335 17.75 -15.55 12.14
N PHE A 336 16.75 -16.37 12.49
CA PHE A 336 16.49 -17.65 11.85
C PHE A 336 15.18 -17.61 11.07
N GLN A 337 15.17 -18.30 9.94
CA GLN A 337 13.95 -18.53 9.18
C GLN A 337 12.94 -19.36 10.01
N PRO A 338 11.62 -19.11 9.91
CA PRO A 338 10.97 -18.22 8.94
C PRO A 338 10.82 -16.76 9.41
N HIS A 339 11.34 -16.37 10.58
CA HIS A 339 11.29 -14.97 11.00
C HIS A 339 12.21 -14.10 10.13
N LEU A 340 13.44 -14.54 9.86
CA LEU A 340 14.28 -13.96 8.82
C LEU A 340 13.71 -14.32 7.43
N LEU A 341 13.75 -13.39 6.47
CA LEU A 341 13.33 -13.64 5.09
C LEU A 341 14.26 -14.63 4.36
N ASP A 342 13.83 -15.10 3.19
CA ASP A 342 14.69 -15.83 2.28
C ASP A 342 15.86 -14.95 1.81
N GLU A 343 17.01 -15.58 1.51
CA GLU A 343 18.21 -14.87 1.05
C GLU A 343 17.91 -13.93 -0.12
N LYS A 344 17.05 -14.35 -1.05
CA LYS A 344 16.68 -13.57 -2.25
C LYS A 344 15.83 -12.34 -1.93
N GLU A 345 15.27 -12.28 -0.73
CA GLU A 345 14.35 -11.23 -0.26
C GLU A 345 14.98 -10.32 0.82
N LEU A 346 16.20 -10.61 1.27
CA LEU A 346 16.87 -9.77 2.27
C LEU A 346 17.23 -8.40 1.70
N GLU A 347 16.60 -7.35 2.22
CA GLU A 347 16.93 -5.96 1.90
C GLU A 347 18.36 -5.61 2.34
N TYR A 348 18.75 -6.02 3.56
CA TYR A 348 20.10 -5.85 4.10
C TYR A 348 20.73 -7.21 4.36
N THR A 349 21.71 -7.59 3.54
CA THR A 349 22.49 -8.79 3.77
C THR A 349 23.98 -8.51 3.73
N THR A 350 24.69 -9.01 4.74
CA THR A 350 26.15 -9.12 4.73
C THR A 350 26.62 -10.51 4.32
N LEU A 351 25.68 -11.42 4.02
CA LEU A 351 25.98 -12.82 3.71
C LEU A 351 27.00 -12.98 2.58
N PRO A 352 26.94 -12.24 1.45
CA PRO A 352 27.96 -12.35 0.41
C PRO A 352 29.39 -12.09 0.92
N GLN A 353 29.60 -11.03 1.71
CA GLN A 353 30.93 -10.71 2.26
C GLN A 353 31.37 -11.72 3.33
N ILE A 354 30.41 -12.26 4.09
CA ILE A 354 30.69 -13.30 5.09
C ILE A 354 31.08 -14.61 4.41
N LEU A 355 30.38 -15.01 3.33
CA LEU A 355 30.70 -16.21 2.57
C LEU A 355 32.07 -16.11 1.89
N GLU A 356 32.40 -14.97 1.27
CA GLU A 356 33.73 -14.72 0.73
C GLU A 356 34.83 -14.88 1.80
N ARG A 357 34.64 -14.30 2.98
CA ARG A 357 35.58 -14.45 4.10
C ARG A 357 35.68 -15.89 4.61
N LEU A 358 34.60 -16.67 4.52
CA LEU A 358 34.52 -18.04 5.00
C LEU A 358 34.87 -19.07 3.92
N GLU A 359 35.06 -18.67 2.67
CA GLU A 359 35.22 -19.55 1.50
C GLU A 359 36.28 -20.63 1.73
N SER A 360 37.46 -20.22 2.20
CA SER A 360 38.58 -21.13 2.51
C SER A 360 38.35 -22.11 3.66
N ARG A 361 37.24 -21.99 4.40
CA ARG A 361 36.88 -22.85 5.53
C ARG A 361 35.78 -23.85 5.22
N PHE A 362 35.15 -23.76 4.05
CA PHE A 362 34.23 -24.79 3.56
C PHE A 362 35.06 -25.96 3.01
N GLU A 363 34.73 -27.18 3.43
CA GLU A 363 35.39 -28.43 2.99
C GLU A 363 34.68 -29.06 1.79
#